data_AF-F9Q900-F1
#
_entry.id   AF-F9Q900-F1
#
_cell.length_a   1.000
_cell.length_b   1.000
_cell.length_c   1.000
_cell.angle_alpha   90.00
_cell.angle_beta   90.00
_cell.angle_gamma   90.00
#
_symmetry.space_group_name_H-M   'P 1'
#
loop_
_entity.id
_entity.type
_entity.pdbx_description
1 polymer ?
#
loop_
_entity_poly.entity_id
_entity_poly.type
_entity_poly.pdbx_seq_one_letter_code
_entity_poly.pdbx_strand_id
1 'polypeptide(L)'
;MLTLDAGTGQNAISQAKLFDEAVGLTGISLTKLDGTAKGGVIFAIADQFKLPIRYIGVGEKIEDLREFNAEEFIEALFVHEEE
;
A
#
# COMPACT_ATOMS: atom_id res chain seq x y z
N MET A 1 -6.78 -3.01 -11.71
CA MET A 1 -6.35 -3.09 -10.31
C MET A 1 -4.95 -3.69 -10.30
N LEU A 2 -3.97 -3.02 -9.69
CA LEU A 2 -2.60 -3.53 -9.55
C LEU A 2 -2.33 -3.91 -8.10
N THR A 3 -1.70 -5.06 -7.88
CA THR A 3 -1.27 -5.50 -6.54
C THR A 3 0.23 -5.30 -6.39
N LEU A 4 0.65 -4.65 -5.31
CA LEU A 4 2.04 -4.32 -5.02
C LEU A 4 2.47 -4.88 -3.66
N ASP A 5 3.75 -5.25 -3.56
CA ASP A 5 4.39 -5.71 -2.32
C ASP A 5 5.03 -4.53 -1.60
N ALA A 6 4.55 -4.20 -0.41
CA ALA A 6 5.01 -3.06 0.37
C ALA A 6 6.48 -3.18 0.82
N GLY A 7 7.00 -4.41 0.98
CA GLY A 7 8.39 -4.65 1.39
C GLY A 7 9.42 -4.23 0.34
N THR A 8 8.98 -4.06 -0.91
CA THR A 8 9.85 -3.81 -2.07
C THR A 8 10.17 -2.32 -2.33
N GLY A 9 9.53 -1.38 -1.61
CA GLY A 9 9.87 0.05 -1.64
C GLY A 9 9.86 0.66 -3.05
N GLN A 10 11.03 1.09 -3.55
CA GLN A 10 11.17 1.74 -4.87
C GLN A 10 10.78 0.82 -6.05
N ASN A 11 10.85 -0.49 -5.87
CA ASN A 11 10.43 -1.42 -6.92
C ASN A 11 8.91 -1.38 -7.12
N ALA A 12 8.13 -1.23 -6.05
CA ALA A 12 6.69 -1.07 -6.15
C ALA A 12 6.30 0.19 -6.94
N ILE A 13 7.02 1.29 -6.74
CA ILE A 13 6.81 2.55 -7.47
C ILE A 13 7.12 2.37 -8.96
N SER A 14 8.26 1.76 -9.29
CA SER A 14 8.64 1.49 -10.69
C SER A 14 7.62 0.60 -11.39
N GLN A 15 7.11 -0.43 -10.70
CA GLN A 15 6.06 -1.29 -11.24
C GLN A 15 4.75 -0.53 -11.47
N ALA A 16 4.30 0.24 -10.48
CA ALA A 16 3.09 1.05 -10.61
C ALA A 16 3.14 1.96 -11.84
N LYS A 17 4.28 2.62 -12.06
CA LYS A 17 4.51 3.48 -13.23
C LYS A 17 4.43 2.70 -14.54
N LEU A 18 5.17 1.60 -14.66
CA LEU A 18 5.21 0.82 -15.91
C LEU A 18 3.84 0.22 -16.25
N PHE A 19 3.08 -0.24 -15.25
CA PHE A 19 1.74 -0.76 -15.48
C PHE A 19 0.74 0.36 -15.81
N ASP A 20 0.82 1.51 -15.15
CA ASP A 20 -0.06 2.63 -15.44
C ASP A 20 0.13 3.17 -16.87
N GLU A 21 1.39 3.32 -17.30
CA GLU A 21 1.73 3.70 -18.68
C GLU A 21 1.23 2.67 -19.71
N ALA A 22 1.22 1.38 -19.36
CA ALA A 22 0.84 0.31 -20.29
C ALA A 22 -0.67 0.10 -20.41
N VAL A 23 -1.43 0.20 -19.30
CA VAL A 23 -2.84 -0.21 -19.28
C VAL A 23 -3.80 0.80 -18.64
N GLY A 24 -3.31 1.86 -18.01
CA GLY A 24 -4.12 2.81 -17.25
C GLY A 24 -4.76 2.18 -16.02
N LEU A 25 -4.16 2.39 -14.85
CA LEU A 25 -4.65 1.80 -13.62
C LEU A 25 -5.83 2.61 -13.05
N THR A 26 -6.77 1.91 -12.42
CA THR A 26 -7.95 2.50 -11.76
C THR A 26 -7.95 2.32 -10.24
N GLY A 27 -6.92 1.64 -9.73
CA GLY A 27 -6.76 1.37 -8.30
C GLY A 27 -5.61 0.42 -8.01
N ILE A 28 -5.16 0.49 -6.75
CA ILE A 28 -4.00 -0.23 -6.23
C ILE A 28 -4.41 -1.02 -4.99
N SER A 29 -3.86 -2.22 -4.83
CA SER A 29 -3.88 -3.00 -3.59
C SER A 29 -2.45 -3.18 -3.09
N LEU A 30 -2.20 -2.96 -1.80
CA LEU A 30 -0.89 -3.16 -1.18
C LEU A 30 -0.91 -4.39 -0.28
N THR A 31 0.16 -5.17 -0.27
CA THR A 31 0.27 -6.40 0.54
C THR A 31 1.56 -6.40 1.36
N LYS A 32 1.65 -7.32 2.34
CA LYS A 32 2.81 -7.49 3.24
C LYS A 32 3.13 -6.26 4.09
N LEU A 33 2.10 -5.58 4.57
CA LEU A 33 2.26 -4.42 5.47
C LEU A 33 2.57 -4.82 6.93
N ASP A 34 2.44 -6.09 7.27
CA ASP A 34 2.70 -6.69 8.59
C ASP A 34 4.18 -6.89 8.91
N GLY A 35 5.03 -7.11 7.90
CA GLY A 35 6.38 -7.61 8.11
C GLY A 35 7.51 -6.56 8.10
N THR A 36 7.25 -5.29 7.76
CA THR A 36 8.33 -4.30 7.57
C THR A 36 7.95 -2.88 7.97
N ALA A 37 8.91 -2.13 8.53
CA ALA A 37 8.86 -0.70 8.86
C ALA A 37 8.77 0.23 7.62
N LYS A 38 8.05 -0.20 6.58
CA LYS A 38 8.00 0.41 5.24
C LYS A 38 6.58 0.76 4.78
N GLY A 39 5.67 1.00 5.72
CA GLY A 39 4.40 1.68 5.44
C GLY A 39 4.61 2.97 4.62
N GLY A 40 5.80 3.59 4.73
CA GLY A 40 6.29 4.69 3.90
C GLY A 40 6.00 4.62 2.39
N VAL A 41 6.04 3.43 1.77
CA VAL A 41 5.82 3.30 0.32
C VAL A 41 4.40 3.70 -0.10
N ILE A 42 3.42 3.56 0.80
CA ILE A 42 2.04 3.94 0.55
C ILE A 42 1.92 5.43 0.24
N PHE A 43 2.68 6.26 0.95
CA PHE A 43 2.67 7.71 0.78
C PHE A 43 3.28 8.10 -0.55
N ALA A 44 4.38 7.46 -0.95
CA ALA A 44 5.00 7.69 -2.25
C ALA A 44 4.10 7.29 -3.42
N ILE A 45 3.40 6.15 -3.31
CA ILE A 45 2.44 5.70 -4.32
C ILE A 45 1.24 6.65 -4.38
N ALA A 46 0.65 7.00 -3.23
CA ALA A 46 -0.47 7.91 -3.16
C ALA A 46 -0.11 9.30 -3.72
N ASP A 47 1.11 9.77 -3.44
CA ASP A 47 1.56 11.07 -3.95
C ASP A 47 1.80 11.06 -5.46
N GLN A 48 2.47 10.05 -6.01
CA GLN A 48 2.84 10.03 -7.42
C GLN A 48 1.68 9.70 -8.36
N PHE A 49 0.83 8.73 -8.01
CA PHE A 49 -0.15 8.19 -8.96
C PHE A 49 -1.55 8.76 -8.78
N LYS A 50 -1.88 9.32 -7.60
CA LYS A 50 -3.23 9.83 -7.27
C LYS A 50 -4.36 8.81 -7.54
N LEU A 51 -4.03 7.53 -7.56
CA LEU A 51 -4.98 6.42 -7.74
C LEU A 51 -5.54 5.97 -6.39
N PRO A 52 -6.79 5.50 -6.34
CA PRO A 52 -7.37 5.01 -5.10
C PRO A 52 -6.66 3.73 -4.66
N ILE A 53 -6.16 3.73 -3.42
CA ILE A 53 -5.76 2.52 -2.73
C ILE A 53 -7.05 1.87 -2.22
N ARG A 54 -7.26 0.62 -2.62
CA ARG A 54 -8.55 -0.08 -2.43
C ARG A 54 -8.46 -1.09 -1.30
N TYR A 55 -7.35 -1.83 -1.23
CA TYR A 55 -7.13 -2.87 -0.24
C TYR A 55 -5.71 -2.84 0.31
N ILE A 56 -5.58 -3.28 1.56
CA ILE A 56 -4.33 -3.52 2.25
C ILE A 56 -4.29 -4.95 2.82
N GLY A 57 -3.17 -5.64 2.63
CA GLY A 57 -2.89 -6.95 3.21
C GLY A 57 -1.93 -6.82 4.38
N VAL A 58 -2.40 -7.12 5.59
CA VAL A 58 -1.69 -6.97 6.87
C VAL A 58 -1.42 -8.32 7.54
N GLY A 59 -1.21 -9.37 6.74
CA GLY A 59 -0.96 -10.72 7.22
C GLY A 59 -1.12 -11.76 6.11
N GLU A 60 -1.07 -13.04 6.50
CA GLU A 60 -1.10 -14.18 5.57
C GLU A 60 -2.49 -14.82 5.41
N LYS A 61 -3.43 -14.51 6.33
CA LYS A 61 -4.75 -15.13 6.31
C LYS A 61 -5.70 -14.39 5.37
N ILE A 62 -6.80 -15.06 5.01
CA ILE A 62 -7.83 -14.46 4.14
C ILE A 62 -8.44 -13.22 4.81
N GLU A 63 -8.59 -13.25 6.13
CA GLU A 63 -9.16 -12.16 6.92
C GLU A 63 -8.21 -10.95 7.06
N ASP A 64 -6.94 -11.10 6.66
CA ASP A 64 -5.93 -10.04 6.74
C ASP A 64 -5.92 -9.13 5.50
N LEU A 65 -6.76 -9.42 4.51
CA LEU A 65 -7.05 -8.51 3.40
C LEU A 65 -8.23 -7.60 3.79
N ARG A 66 -7.96 -6.31 3.94
CA ARG A 66 -8.94 -5.31 4.39
C ARG A 66 -9.10 -4.20 3.36
N GLU A 67 -10.27 -3.57 3.34
CA GLU A 67 -10.46 -2.32 2.61
C GLU A 67 -9.53 -1.23 3.19
N PHE A 68 -9.03 -0.36 2.33
CA PHE A 68 -8.16 0.72 2.78
C PHE A 68 -8.98 1.86 3.40
N ASN A 69 -8.75 2.12 4.69
CA ASN A 69 -9.21 3.31 5.39
C ASN A 69 -7.99 4.14 5.79
N ALA A 70 -7.92 5.39 5.31
CA ALA A 70 -6.79 6.28 5.56
C ALA A 70 -6.71 6.70 7.04
N GLU A 71 -7.83 6.88 7.72
CA GLU A 71 -7.88 7.27 9.13
C GLU A 71 -7.32 6.15 10.01
N GLU A 72 -7.87 4.94 9.88
CA GLU A 72 -7.39 3.75 10.59
C GLU A 72 -5.91 3.45 10.29
N PHE A 73 -5.47 3.65 9.04
CA PHE A 73 -4.08 3.45 8.66
C PHE A 73 -3.14 4.44 9.35
N ILE A 74 -3.52 5.72 9.43
CA ILE A 74 -2.74 6.76 10.10
C ILE A 74 -2.73 6.52 11.61
N GLU A 75 -3.88 6.20 12.22
CA GLU A 75 -3.95 5.83 13.64
C GLU A 75 -3.00 4.68 13.95
N ALA A 76 -3.08 3.58 13.20
CA ALA A 76 -2.20 2.42 13.40
C ALA A 76 -0.71 2.75 13.21
N LEU A 77 -0.37 3.72 12.35
CA LEU A 77 1.01 4.13 12.10
C LEU A 77 1.63 4.90 13.28
N PHE A 78 0.86 5.70 14.00
CA PHE A 78 1.36 6.59 15.08
C PHE A 78 1.06 6.10 16.50
N VAL A 79 0.15 5.13 16.69
CA VAL A 79 -0.14 4.53 18.01
C VAL A 79 1.08 3.79 18.61
N HIS A 80 2.09 3.45 17.79
CA HIS A 80 3.32 2.78 18.25
C HIS A 80 4.38 3.71 18.90
N GLU A 81 4.08 5.00 19.15
CA GLU A 81 5.03 5.94 19.78
C GLU A 81 4.84 6.18 21.31
N GLU A 82 3.94 5.45 21.98
CA GLU A 82 3.86 5.49 23.46
C GLU A 82 4.72 4.38 24.11
N GLU A 83 6.04 4.61 24.19
CA GLU A 83 6.93 4.04 25.22
C GLU A 83 7.69 5.17 25.96
#